data_AF-A0A7Y3PDP7-F1
#
_entry.id   AF-A0A7Y3PDP7-F1
#
_cell.length_a   1.000
_cell.length_b   1.000
_cell.length_c   1.000
_cell.angle_alpha   90.00
_cell.angle_beta   90.00
_cell.angle_gamma   90.00
#
_symmetry.space_group_name_H-M   'P 1'
#
loop_
_entity.id
_entity.type
_entity.pdbx_description
1 polymer ?
#
loop_
_entity_poly.entity_id
_entity_poly.type
_entity_poly.pdbx_seq_one_letter_code
_entity_poly.pdbx_strand_id
1 'polypeptide(L)' 'HDVVVITEDTVTRGTSVMEAARVVRDVGAQVVLLLAVVDRGGTAAAMAAEEGWRFDALFSAPDLGFDYEGA' A
#
# COMPACT_ATOMS: atom_id res chain seq x y z
N HIS A 1 -4.82 9.62 19.94
CA HIS A 1 -4.67 8.46 19.03
C HIS A 1 -3.51 8.77 18.10
N ASP A 2 -2.57 7.84 17.98
CA ASP A 2 -1.45 8.00 17.06
C ASP A 2 -1.96 8.00 15.61
N VAL A 3 -1.41 8.88 14.79
CA VAL A 3 -1.76 9.03 13.38
C VAL A 3 -0.54 8.65 12.56
N VAL A 4 -0.67 7.61 11.75
CA VAL A 4 0.48 6.90 11.20
C VAL A 4 0.35 6.62 9.71
N VAL A 5 1.52 6.55 9.07
CA VAL A 5 1.69 6.07 7.70
C VAL A 5 2.40 4.72 7.77
N ILE A 6 1.88 3.74 7.04
CA ILE A 6 2.56 2.46 6.85
C ILE A 6 3.41 2.58 5.58
N THR A 7 4.71 2.29 5.68
CA THR A 7 5.64 2.41 4.55
C THR A 7 6.14 1.06 4.11
N GLU A 8 6.30 0.87 2.80
CA GLU A 8 6.86 -0.34 2.19
C GLU A 8 7.87 0.03 1.10
N ASP A 9 8.91 -0.81 0.90
CA ASP A 9 9.87 -0.58 -0.18
C ASP A 9 9.23 -0.88 -1.55
N THR A 10 8.61 -2.04 -1.71
CA THR A 10 7.92 -2.42 -2.94
C THR A 10 6.64 -3.18 -2.64
N VAL A 11 5.64 -2.98 -3.48
CA VAL A 11 4.37 -3.69 -3.39
C VAL A 11 4.12 -4.44 -4.68
N THR A 12 3.68 -5.70 -4.57
CA THR A 12 3.12 -6.46 -5.69
C THR A 12 1.60 -6.50 -5.53
N ARG A 13 1.08 -7.53 -4.88
CA ARG A 13 -0.36 -7.65 -4.61
C ARG A 13 -0.86 -6.63 -3.59
N GLY A 14 -0.05 -6.33 -2.56
CA GLY A 14 -0.45 -5.45 -1.45
C GLY A 14 -0.80 -6.18 -0.16
N THR A 15 -0.75 -7.51 -0.11
CA THR A 15 -1.17 -8.28 1.09
C THR A 15 -0.41 -7.89 2.36
N SER A 16 0.93 -7.77 2.30
CA SER A 16 1.76 -7.46 3.48
C SER A 16 1.43 -6.09 4.08
N VAL A 17 1.37 -5.05 3.25
CA VAL A 17 1.09 -3.68 3.71
C VAL A 17 -0.31 -3.55 4.31
N MET A 18 -1.28 -4.30 3.77
CA MET A 18 -2.64 -4.36 4.31
C MET A 18 -2.69 -5.09 5.66
N GLU A 19 -1.99 -6.22 5.81
CA GLU A 19 -1.89 -6.93 7.09
C GLU A 19 -1.25 -6.05 8.18
N ALA A 20 -0.19 -5.32 7.84
CA ALA A 20 0.44 -4.37 8.75
C ALA A 20 -0.53 -3.25 9.16
N ALA A 21 -1.28 -2.68 8.20
CA ALA A 21 -2.27 -1.65 8.47
C ALA A 21 -3.41 -2.14 9.39
N ARG A 22 -3.86 -3.39 9.22
CA ARG A 22 -4.88 -4.02 10.09
C ARG A 22 -4.35 -4.15 11.52
N VAL A 23 -3.14 -4.67 11.71
CA VAL A 23 -2.52 -4.79 13.04
C VAL A 23 -2.40 -3.42 13.72
N VAL A 24 -1.98 -2.39 12.99
CA VAL A 24 -1.83 -1.04 13.52
C VAL A 24 -3.18 -0.40 13.88
N ARG A 25 -4.22 -0.65 13.08
CA ARG A 25 -5.60 -0.25 13.42
C ARG A 25 -6.09 -0.96 14.68
N ASP A 26 -5.83 -2.26 14.83
CA ASP A 26 -6.30 -3.07 15.95
C ASP A 26 -5.68 -2.66 17.30
N VAL A 27 -4.47 -2.08 17.29
CA VAL A 27 -3.85 -1.48 18.48
C VAL A 27 -4.30 -0.03 18.76
N GLY A 28 -5.23 0.50 17.97
CA GLY A 28 -5.91 1.78 18.23
C GLY A 28 -5.30 3.01 17.56
N ALA A 29 -4.40 2.84 16.59
CA ALA A 29 -3.86 3.92 15.78
C ALA A 29 -4.72 4.19 14.54
N GLN A 30 -4.71 5.44 14.07
CA GLN A 30 -5.36 5.85 12.83
C GLN A 30 -4.37 5.76 11.67
N VAL A 31 -4.52 4.75 10.82
CA VAL A 31 -3.77 4.65 9.57
C VAL A 31 -4.35 5.61 8.54
N VAL A 32 -3.55 6.57 8.07
CA VAL A 32 -3.99 7.59 7.11
C VAL A 32 -3.48 7.37 5.69
N LEU A 33 -2.41 6.58 5.54
CA LEU A 33 -1.80 6.31 4.24
C LEU A 33 -0.99 5.01 4.30
N LEU A 34 -1.10 4.23 3.23
CA LEU A 34 -0.18 3.16 2.87
C LEU A 34 0.73 3.71 1.75
N LEU A 35 2.03 3.83 2.00
CA LEU A 35 2.98 4.44 1.07
C LEU A 35 4.03 3.43 0.64
N ALA A 36 4.10 3.14 -0.65
CA ALA A 36 5.18 2.34 -1.24
C ALA A 36 6.22 3.24 -1.93
N VAL A 37 7.47 2.79 -2.02
CA VAL A 37 8.41 3.40 -2.98
C VAL A 37 8.06 2.98 -4.40
N VAL A 38 7.82 1.68 -4.64
CA VAL A 38 7.41 1.18 -5.97
C VAL A 38 6.19 0.26 -5.90
N ASP A 39 5.14 0.57 -6.66
CA ASP A 39 4.03 -0.36 -6.96
C ASP A 39 4.32 -1.16 -8.23
N ARG A 40 4.72 -2.42 -8.05
CA ARG A 40 5.00 -3.36 -9.14
C ARG A 40 3.77 -4.12 -9.62
N GLY A 41 2.69 -4.19 -8.84
CA GLY A 41 1.56 -5.09 -9.14
C GLY A 41 0.25 -4.41 -9.49
N GLY A 42 0.10 -3.11 -9.22
CA GLY A 42 -1.06 -2.30 -9.65
C GLY A 42 -2.39 -2.64 -8.96
N THR A 43 -2.40 -3.57 -7.98
CA THR A 43 -3.62 -4.00 -7.28
C THR A 43 -3.78 -3.37 -5.90
N ALA A 44 -2.71 -2.83 -5.33
CA ALA A 44 -2.69 -2.36 -3.95
C ALA A 44 -3.66 -1.20 -3.68
N ALA A 45 -3.82 -0.31 -4.66
CA ALA A 45 -4.76 0.81 -4.56
C ALA A 45 -6.22 0.36 -4.39
N ALA A 46 -6.65 -0.63 -5.17
CA ALA A 46 -7.99 -1.18 -5.08
C ALA A 46 -8.21 -1.90 -3.74
N MET A 47 -7.25 -2.71 -3.32
CA MET A 47 -7.31 -3.41 -2.03
C MET A 47 -7.36 -2.44 -0.84
N ALA A 48 -6.57 -1.36 -0.87
CA ALA A 48 -6.59 -0.32 0.15
C ALA A 48 -7.96 0.38 0.21
N ALA A 49 -8.53 0.71 -0.94
CA ALA A 49 -9.82 1.37 -1.03
C ALA A 49 -10.97 0.49 -0.47
N GLU A 50 -10.91 -0.83 -0.66
CA GLU A 50 -11.88 -1.78 -0.09
C GLU A 50 -11.90 -1.74 1.46
N GLU A 51 -10.78 -1.41 2.10
CA GLU A 51 -10.69 -1.25 3.56
C GLU A 51 -10.78 0.21 4.04
N GLY A 52 -11.04 1.15 3.12
CA GLY A 52 -11.17 2.57 3.44
C GLY A 52 -9.83 3.29 3.67
N TRP A 53 -8.72 2.73 3.20
CA TRP A 53 -7.40 3.36 3.26
C TRP A 53 -7.01 4.01 1.95
N ARG A 54 -6.22 5.08 2.06
CA ARG A 54 -5.50 5.64 0.92
C ARG A 54 -4.21 4.84 0.70
N PHE A 55 -3.93 4.51 -0.55
CA PHE A 55 -2.64 4.00 -1.00
C PHE A 55 -2.00 5.01 -1.97
N ASP A 56 -0.67 5.13 -1.90
CA ASP A 56 0.12 5.92 -2.82
C ASP A 56 1.48 5.23 -3.04
N ALA A 57 2.09 5.45 -4.19
CA ALA A 57 3.42 4.96 -4.51
C ALA A 57 4.23 6.06 -5.18
N LEU A 58 5.53 6.16 -4.85
CA LEU A 58 6.38 7.15 -5.50
C LEU A 58 6.55 6.86 -6.99
N PHE A 59 6.58 5.59 -7.36
CA PHE A 59 6.60 5.11 -8.73
C PHE A 59 5.74 3.86 -8.88
N SER A 60 5.13 3.67 -10.04
CA SER A 60 4.62 2.40 -10.50
C SER A 60 5.65 1.68 -11.39
N ALA A 61 5.48 0.38 -11.63
CA ALA A 61 6.28 -0.34 -12.63
C ALA A 61 6.24 0.36 -14.01
N PRO A 62 5.06 0.81 -14.52
CA PRO A 62 4.98 1.61 -15.75
C PRO A 62 5.78 2.92 -15.72
N ASP A 63 5.84 3.63 -14.60
CA ASP A 63 6.66 4.86 -14.48
C ASP A 63 8.16 4.58 -14.67
N LEU A 64 8.59 3.33 -14.41
CA LEU A 64 9.96 2.86 -14.55
C LEU A 64 10.20 2.11 -15.88
N GLY A 65 9.19 2.02 -16.75
CA GLY A 65 9.30 1.35 -18.05
C GLY A 65 9.11 -0.17 -18.04
N PHE A 66 8.47 -0.71 -17.00
CA PHE A 66 8.11 -2.13 -16.88
C PHE A 66 6.59 -2.33 -16.92
N ASP A 67 6.15 -3.50 -17.37
CA ASP A 67 4.76 -3.92 -17.17
C ASP A 67 4.52 -4.24 -15.69
N TYR A 68 3.24 -4.21 -15.27
CA TYR A 68 2.87 -4.70 -13.95
C TYR A 68 3.15 -6.21 -13.83
N GLU A 69 3.58 -6.65 -12.65
CA GLU A 69 3.81 -8.06 -12.39
C GLU A 69 2.52 -8.87 -12.46
N GLY A 70 2.50 -9.86 -13.35
CA GLY A 70 1.35 -10.73 -13.59
C GLY A 70 0.33 -10.18 -14.60
N ALA A 71 0.66 -9.09 -15.30
CA ALA A 71 0.00 -8.66 -16.52
C ALA A 71 0.32 -9.58 -17.71
#